data_AF-A0A958ZL37-F1
#
_entry.id   AF-A0A958ZL37-F1
#
_cell.length_a   1.000
_cell.length_b   1.000
_cell.length_c   1.000
_cell.angle_alpha   90.00
_cell.angle_beta   90.00
_cell.angle_gamma   90.00
#
_symmetry.space_group_name_H-M   'P 1'
#
loop_
_entity.id
_entity.type
_entity.pdbx_description
1 polymer ?
#
loop_
_entity_poly.entity_id
_entity_poly.type
_entity_poly.pdbx_seq_one_letter_code
_entity_poly.pdbx_strand_id
1 'polypeptide(L)'
;MNSSYPVFCGISLNFKPKIVKRIAPYFLIPTLICIVLGCGEDVLKEDERSLAPVLRTQPVAEFYENGSLKVEGFENNKKEREGTWKYYFPDGILWSLGDYRNGRRHGRTIVYYSNGNLRYSGQYSDDVKTGEWAFYDTTGKKVEVKRY
;
A
#
# COMPACT_ATOMS: atom_id res chain seq x y z
N MET A 1 -20.72 -56.07 10.86
CA MET A 1 -20.29 -56.67 9.59
C MET A 1 -19.72 -55.57 8.71
N ASN A 2 -18.39 -55.62 8.52
CA ASN A 2 -17.58 -55.21 7.36
C ASN A 2 -17.96 -53.92 6.61
N SER A 3 -17.11 -52.88 6.70
CA SER A 3 -15.92 -52.66 5.83
C SER A 3 -16.37 -52.16 4.46
N SER A 4 -16.27 -50.86 4.21
CA SER A 4 -15.12 -50.24 3.51
C SER A 4 -14.98 -50.73 2.07
N TYR A 5 -15.28 -49.84 1.13
CA TYR A 5 -14.96 -49.96 -0.30
C TYR A 5 -13.99 -48.84 -0.70
N PRO A 6 -13.17 -49.02 -1.75
CA PRO A 6 -11.71 -48.87 -1.63
C PRO A 6 -11.06 -47.67 -2.35
N VAL A 7 -10.02 -47.13 -1.69
CA VAL A 7 -8.60 -46.88 -2.09
C VAL A 7 -8.19 -46.64 -3.57
N PHE A 8 -7.75 -45.38 -3.79
CA PHE A 8 -6.56 -44.83 -4.49
C PHE A 8 -6.14 -45.17 -5.95
N CYS A 9 -6.02 -44.10 -6.76
CA CYS A 9 -4.90 -43.80 -7.68
C CYS A 9 -5.01 -42.32 -8.12
N GLY A 10 -4.01 -41.43 -8.14
CA GLY A 10 -2.61 -41.46 -7.72
C GLY A 10 -2.04 -40.02 -7.56
N ILE A 11 -1.11 -39.90 -6.61
CA ILE A 11 0.24 -39.28 -6.66
C ILE A 11 0.33 -37.88 -7.32
N SER A 12 0.35 -36.81 -6.53
CA SER A 12 1.51 -36.20 -5.83
C SER A 12 2.25 -35.18 -6.70
N LEU A 13 2.05 -33.91 -6.34
CA LEU A 13 2.64 -32.72 -6.93
C LEU A 13 4.16 -32.69 -6.78
N ASN A 14 4.77 -32.22 -7.85
CA ASN A 14 6.20 -32.22 -8.15
C ASN A 14 7.06 -31.34 -7.22
N PHE A 15 8.25 -31.88 -6.95
CA PHE A 15 9.56 -31.19 -6.91
C PHE A 15 9.86 -30.17 -5.79
N LYS A 16 10.51 -30.68 -4.74
CA LYS A 16 11.85 -30.21 -4.30
C LYS A 16 12.77 -31.45 -4.28
N PRO A 17 14.11 -31.41 -4.12
CA PRO A 17 15.06 -30.29 -3.97
C PRO A 17 16.32 -30.47 -4.87
N LYS A 18 17.28 -29.52 -4.84
CA LYS A 18 18.71 -29.85 -4.59
C LYS A 18 19.61 -28.62 -4.58
N ILE A 19 20.18 -28.43 -3.39
CA ILE A 19 21.41 -27.75 -3.07
C ILE A 19 22.55 -28.35 -3.91
N VAL A 20 23.39 -27.50 -4.51
CA VAL A 20 24.73 -27.90 -4.97
C VAL A 20 25.73 -26.87 -4.43
N LYS A 21 26.30 -27.18 -3.27
CA LYS A 21 27.53 -26.58 -2.77
C LYS A 21 28.70 -27.19 -3.53
N ARG A 22 29.58 -26.31 -4.03
CA ARG A 22 30.77 -26.62 -4.81
C ARG A 22 31.80 -27.33 -3.92
N ILE A 23 32.32 -28.45 -4.41
CA ILE A 23 33.35 -29.28 -3.77
C ILE A 23 34.73 -28.72 -4.13
N ALA A 24 35.64 -28.67 -3.15
CA ALA A 24 37.09 -28.72 -3.35
C ALA A 24 37.71 -29.60 -2.25
N PRO A 25 38.82 -30.31 -2.52
CA PRO A 25 39.01 -31.67 -2.04
C PRO A 25 40.06 -31.82 -0.92
N TYR A 26 39.91 -32.90 -0.15
CA TYR A 26 40.93 -33.67 0.62
C TYR A 26 41.96 -32.91 1.46
N PHE A 27 41.91 -33.10 2.79
CA PHE A 27 43.08 -33.52 3.56
C PHE A 27 42.63 -34.24 4.85
N LEU A 28 43.01 -35.51 4.95
CA LEU A 28 42.96 -36.36 6.14
C LEU A 28 44.01 -35.89 7.15
N ILE A 29 43.63 -35.40 8.34
CA ILE A 29 44.46 -35.48 9.56
C ILE A 29 43.54 -35.70 10.79
N PRO A 30 43.84 -36.69 11.66
CA PRO A 30 42.98 -37.12 12.76
C PRO A 30 43.22 -36.34 14.05
N THR A 31 42.16 -36.21 14.84
CA THR A 31 42.09 -36.04 16.32
C THR A 31 42.92 -34.93 16.99
N LEU A 32 42.21 -34.25 17.91
CA LEU A 32 42.69 -33.53 19.10
C LEU A 32 42.91 -32.00 18.95
N ILE A 33 42.20 -31.27 19.82
CA ILE A 33 42.49 -29.92 20.34
C ILE A 33 42.19 -28.74 19.40
N CYS A 34 41.05 -28.09 19.63
CA CYS A 34 41.00 -26.63 19.84
C CYS A 34 39.65 -26.27 20.48
N ILE A 35 39.57 -26.50 21.78
CA ILE A 35 38.71 -25.71 22.67
C ILE A 35 39.31 -24.30 22.67
N VAL A 36 38.42 -23.30 22.58
CA VAL A 36 38.69 -21.85 22.62
C VAL A 36 39.41 -21.29 21.39
N LEU A 37 38.65 -20.62 20.52
CA LEU A 37 38.82 -19.21 20.19
C LEU A 37 37.62 -18.81 19.33
N GLY A 38 36.88 -17.80 19.81
CA GLY A 38 35.66 -17.33 19.18
C GLY A 38 35.89 -16.87 17.74
N CYS A 39 35.03 -17.35 16.85
CA CYS A 39 34.74 -16.68 15.60
C CYS A 39 33.24 -16.40 15.64
N GLY A 40 32.91 -15.12 15.83
CA GLY A 40 31.54 -14.65 15.91
C GLY A 40 30.75 -15.01 14.67
N GLU A 41 29.51 -15.47 14.88
CA GLU A 41 28.47 -15.38 13.88
C GLU A 41 28.04 -13.91 13.79
N ASP A 42 28.81 -13.12 13.05
CA ASP A 42 28.35 -11.85 12.53
C ASP A 42 27.81 -12.06 11.11
N VAL A 43 26.79 -11.27 10.78
CA VAL A 43 26.19 -11.07 9.43
C VAL A 43 25.07 -12.08 9.12
N LEU A 44 23.78 -11.77 9.27
CA LEU A 44 23.04 -10.65 8.68
C LEU A 44 21.92 -10.15 9.64
N LYS A 45 22.11 -8.97 10.24
CA LYS A 45 20.97 -8.17 10.70
C LYS A 45 20.45 -7.44 9.46
N GLU A 46 19.23 -7.77 9.03
CA GLU A 46 18.56 -6.92 8.06
C GLU A 46 18.42 -5.52 8.68
N ASP A 47 18.84 -4.55 7.88
CA ASP A 47 19.01 -3.15 8.23
C ASP A 47 17.64 -2.49 8.41
N GLU A 48 17.05 -2.61 9.59
CA GLU A 48 15.87 -1.84 10.00
C GLU A 48 16.26 -0.39 10.38
N ARG A 49 17.24 0.20 9.68
CA ARG A 49 17.66 1.60 9.85
C ARG A 49 17.18 2.46 8.70
N SER A 50 15.85 2.54 8.57
CA SER A 50 15.19 3.69 7.93
C SER A 50 13.83 3.94 8.58
N LEU A 51 13.81 4.00 9.91
CA LEU A 51 12.71 4.63 10.63
C LEU A 51 12.87 6.15 10.49
N ALA A 52 12.65 6.67 9.26
CA ALA A 52 11.92 7.93 9.17
C ALA A 52 10.72 7.78 10.11
N PRO A 53 10.42 8.76 11.00
CA PRO A 53 9.35 8.58 11.99
C PRO A 53 8.15 8.08 11.22
N VAL A 54 7.78 6.81 11.43
CA VAL A 54 6.69 6.17 10.71
C VAL A 54 5.55 7.14 10.89
N LEU A 55 5.19 7.85 9.82
CA LEU A 55 4.15 8.86 9.88
C LEU A 55 2.99 8.12 10.53
N ARG A 56 2.55 8.58 11.71
CA ARG A 56 1.57 7.85 12.54
C ARG A 56 0.19 8.01 11.90
N THR A 57 0.09 7.59 10.65
CA THR A 57 -1.08 7.65 9.82
C THR A 57 -1.69 6.27 9.77
N GLN A 58 -2.95 6.18 10.15
CA GLN A 58 -3.72 4.94 10.09
C GLN A 58 -4.63 5.01 8.86
N PRO A 59 -4.70 3.93 8.05
CA PRO A 59 -5.62 3.88 6.93
C PRO A 59 -7.07 3.84 7.43
N VAL A 60 -7.94 4.58 6.78
CA VAL A 60 -9.38 4.62 7.05
C VAL A 60 -10.13 4.34 5.76
N ALA A 61 -11.17 3.50 5.86
CA ALA A 61 -12.09 3.23 4.78
C ALA A 61 -13.52 3.17 5.34
N GLU A 62 -14.46 3.83 4.67
CA GLU A 62 -15.89 3.69 4.94
C GLU A 62 -16.58 3.14 3.69
N PHE A 63 -17.66 2.40 3.91
CA PHE A 63 -18.46 1.77 2.87
C PHE A 63 -19.90 2.26 2.91
N TYR A 64 -20.57 2.23 1.76
CA TYR A 64 -22.01 2.41 1.66
C TYR A 64 -22.77 1.17 2.19
N GLU A 65 -24.09 1.29 2.39
CA GLU A 65 -24.95 0.18 2.83
C GLU A 65 -24.92 -1.03 1.88
N ASN A 66 -24.67 -0.79 0.59
CA ASN A 66 -24.51 -1.83 -0.43
C ASN A 66 -23.12 -2.50 -0.42
N GLY A 67 -22.22 -2.11 0.48
CA GLY A 67 -20.84 -2.62 0.58
C GLY A 67 -19.84 -1.98 -0.39
N SER A 68 -20.24 -1.03 -1.24
CA SER A 68 -19.30 -0.31 -2.11
C SER A 68 -18.44 0.68 -1.31
N LEU A 69 -17.18 0.86 -1.71
CA LEU A 69 -16.26 1.80 -1.06
C LEU A 69 -16.80 3.22 -1.22
N LYS A 70 -16.91 3.96 -0.11
CA LYS A 70 -17.43 5.33 -0.08
C LYS A 70 -16.32 6.36 0.05
N VAL A 71 -15.38 6.11 0.95
CA VAL A 71 -14.23 6.97 1.18
C VAL A 71 -13.06 6.14 1.67
N GLU A 72 -11.86 6.50 1.23
CA GLU A 72 -10.62 5.99 1.78
C GLU A 72 -9.61 7.12 1.97
N GLY A 73 -8.72 6.96 2.93
CA GLY A 73 -7.66 7.92 3.20
C GLY A 73 -6.84 7.52 4.42
N PHE A 74 -6.15 8.49 4.99
CA PHE A 74 -5.36 8.29 6.19
C PHE A 74 -5.70 9.33 7.26
N GLU A 75 -5.66 8.90 8.52
CA GLU A 75 -5.82 9.76 9.68
C GLU A 75 -4.55 9.79 10.52
N ASN A 76 -4.18 10.96 11.03
CA ASN A 76 -3.08 11.08 11.97
C ASN A 76 -3.47 10.57 13.38
N ASN A 77 -2.54 10.61 14.32
CA ASN A 77 -2.76 10.21 15.72
C ASN A 77 -3.84 11.02 16.48
N LYS A 78 -4.29 12.15 15.92
CA LYS A 78 -5.38 12.98 16.46
C LYS A 78 -6.73 12.69 15.79
N LYS A 79 -6.82 11.68 14.91
CA LYS A 79 -8.00 11.39 14.08
C LYS A 79 -8.33 12.52 13.10
N GLU A 80 -7.33 13.27 12.67
CA GLU A 80 -7.47 14.29 11.64
C GLU A 80 -7.01 13.73 10.29
N ARG A 81 -7.67 14.14 9.21
CA ARG A 81 -7.31 13.73 7.84
C ARG A 81 -5.87 14.12 7.50
N GLU A 82 -5.11 13.17 6.97
CA GLU A 82 -3.74 13.34 6.52
C GLU A 82 -3.56 12.66 5.15
N GLY A 83 -2.76 13.27 4.28
CA GLY A 83 -2.47 12.74 2.95
C GLY A 83 -3.66 12.80 1.99
N THR A 84 -3.62 11.94 0.96
CA THR A 84 -4.63 11.91 -0.09
C THR A 84 -5.89 11.16 0.37
N TRP A 85 -7.02 11.84 0.30
CA TRP A 85 -8.35 11.27 0.53
C TRP A 85 -9.07 11.11 -0.80
N LYS A 86 -9.75 9.97 -0.96
CA LYS A 86 -10.56 9.66 -2.14
C LYS A 86 -11.98 9.36 -1.72
N TYR A 87 -12.92 9.89 -2.48
CA TYR A 87 -14.35 9.68 -2.31
C TYR A 87 -14.91 9.07 -3.57
N TYR A 88 -15.84 8.14 -3.41
CA TYR A 88 -16.43 7.38 -4.51
C TYR A 88 -17.94 7.53 -4.47
N PHE A 89 -18.58 7.39 -5.62
CA PHE A 89 -20.03 7.23 -5.75
C PHE A 89 -20.44 5.79 -5.39
N PRO A 90 -21.74 5.52 -5.14
CA PRO A 90 -22.22 4.17 -4.79
C PRO A 90 -22.01 3.10 -5.88
N ASP A 91 -21.72 3.52 -7.12
CA ASP A 91 -21.36 2.69 -8.26
C ASP A 91 -19.84 2.42 -8.35
N GLY A 92 -19.05 2.97 -7.41
CA GLY A 92 -17.60 2.84 -7.35
C GLY A 92 -16.83 3.87 -8.17
N ILE A 93 -17.50 4.79 -8.87
CA ILE A 93 -16.82 5.84 -9.66
C ILE A 93 -16.18 6.86 -8.71
N LEU A 94 -14.92 7.24 -8.98
CA LEU A 94 -14.21 8.25 -8.19
C LEU A 94 -14.92 9.60 -8.30
N TRP A 95 -15.45 10.09 -7.18
CA TRP A 95 -16.13 11.38 -7.09
C TRP A 95 -15.14 12.52 -6.83
N SER A 96 -14.22 12.34 -5.88
CA SER A 96 -13.22 13.37 -5.59
C SER A 96 -11.94 12.80 -5.01
N LEU A 97 -10.85 13.53 -5.24
CA LEU A 97 -9.53 13.28 -4.69
C LEU A 97 -9.00 14.60 -4.14
N GLY A 98 -8.56 14.61 -2.90
CA GLY A 98 -8.05 15.82 -2.25
C GLY A 98 -6.97 15.50 -1.22
N ASP A 99 -5.93 16.32 -1.21
CA ASP A 99 -4.85 16.21 -0.23
C ASP A 99 -5.21 16.99 1.04
N TYR A 100 -4.89 16.39 2.19
CA TYR A 100 -5.14 16.93 3.53
C TYR A 100 -3.86 16.92 4.36
N ARG A 101 -3.76 17.88 5.28
CA ARG A 101 -2.68 17.98 6.26
C ARG A 101 -3.23 18.52 7.57
N ASN A 102 -3.12 17.73 8.64
CA ASN A 102 -3.69 18.04 9.96
C ASN A 102 -5.17 18.45 9.88
N GLY A 103 -5.97 17.67 9.14
CA GLY A 103 -7.42 17.87 8.99
C GLY A 103 -7.84 18.97 8.01
N ARG A 104 -6.91 19.77 7.50
CA ARG A 104 -7.19 20.88 6.57
C ARG A 104 -6.83 20.50 5.15
N ARG A 105 -7.57 20.99 4.15
CA ARG A 105 -7.23 20.76 2.74
C ARG A 105 -5.90 21.44 2.42
N HIS A 106 -4.96 20.68 1.87
CA HIS A 106 -3.64 21.17 1.56
C HIS A 106 -3.04 20.37 0.39
N GLY A 107 -2.75 21.03 -0.72
CA GLY A 107 -2.24 20.39 -1.93
C GLY A 107 -3.31 20.31 -3.02
N ARG A 108 -3.25 19.26 -3.83
CA ARG A 108 -4.10 19.14 -5.03
C ARG A 108 -5.50 18.71 -4.65
N THR A 109 -6.49 19.21 -5.39
CA THR A 109 -7.87 18.71 -5.34
C THR A 109 -8.39 18.53 -6.75
N ILE A 110 -9.09 17.43 -6.97
CA ILE A 110 -9.74 17.05 -8.22
C ILE A 110 -11.13 16.53 -7.88
N VAL A 111 -12.15 17.02 -8.57
CA VAL A 111 -13.52 16.56 -8.41
C VAL A 111 -14.08 16.20 -9.76
N TYR A 112 -14.81 15.09 -9.82
CA TYR A 112 -15.41 14.53 -11.01
C TYR A 112 -16.94 14.60 -10.92
N TYR A 113 -17.59 14.58 -12.08
CA TYR A 113 -19.01 14.30 -12.23
C TYR A 113 -19.28 12.79 -12.11
N SER A 114 -20.54 12.41 -11.95
CA SER A 114 -20.96 10.99 -11.89
C SER A 114 -20.68 10.23 -13.19
N ASN A 115 -20.52 10.92 -14.31
CA ASN A 115 -20.09 10.31 -15.58
C ASN A 115 -18.56 10.14 -15.70
N GLY A 116 -17.80 10.46 -14.64
CA GLY A 116 -16.33 10.38 -14.61
C GLY A 116 -15.62 11.58 -15.23
N ASN A 117 -16.33 12.53 -15.85
CA ASN A 117 -15.69 13.72 -16.41
C ASN A 117 -15.21 14.65 -15.29
N LEU A 118 -14.07 15.31 -15.53
CA LEU A 118 -13.53 16.29 -14.60
C LEU A 118 -14.56 17.42 -14.42
N ARG A 119 -14.83 17.80 -13.17
CA ARG A 119 -15.70 18.92 -12.81
C ARG A 119 -14.88 20.15 -12.47
N TYR A 120 -13.89 19.99 -11.59
CA TYR A 120 -12.88 21.02 -11.36
C TYR A 120 -11.60 20.44 -10.77
N SER A 121 -10.51 21.16 -10.96
CA SER A 121 -9.23 20.88 -10.30
C SER A 121 -8.56 22.18 -9.87
N GLY A 122 -7.86 22.12 -8.74
CA GLY A 122 -7.11 23.25 -8.22
C GLY A 122 -6.25 22.85 -7.03
N GLN A 123 -5.81 23.85 -6.27
CA GLN A 123 -4.99 23.64 -5.08
C GLN A 123 -5.59 24.37 -3.88
N TYR A 124 -5.36 23.79 -2.71
CA TYR A 124 -5.64 24.40 -1.43
C TYR A 124 -4.34 24.59 -0.65
N SER A 125 -4.27 25.68 0.12
CA SER A 125 -3.30 25.86 1.18
C SER A 125 -4.06 26.12 2.47
N ASP A 126 -4.12 25.12 3.34
CA ASP A 126 -4.78 25.18 4.64
C ASP A 126 -6.23 25.70 4.53
N ASP A 127 -7.03 25.02 3.71
CA ASP A 127 -8.43 25.31 3.34
C ASP A 127 -8.69 26.55 2.48
N VAL A 128 -7.67 27.33 2.15
CA VAL A 128 -7.76 28.48 1.25
C VAL A 128 -7.42 28.05 -0.18
N LYS A 129 -8.26 28.41 -1.16
CA LYS A 129 -7.97 28.14 -2.58
C LYS A 129 -6.72 28.92 -3.00
N THR A 130 -5.80 28.27 -3.68
CA THR A 130 -4.59 28.89 -4.20
C THR A 130 -4.33 28.45 -5.64
N GLY A 131 -3.62 29.30 -6.38
CA GLY A 131 -3.15 28.98 -7.72
C GLY A 131 -4.28 28.98 -8.75
N GLU A 132 -4.10 28.22 -9.82
CA GLU A 132 -5.07 28.12 -10.90
C GLU A 132 -6.14 27.07 -10.61
N TRP A 133 -7.39 27.46 -10.79
CA TRP A 133 -8.58 26.65 -10.66
C TRP A 133 -9.26 26.53 -12.01
N ALA A 134 -9.30 25.32 -12.55
CA ALA A 134 -9.96 25.03 -13.81
C ALA A 134 -11.31 24.34 -13.54
N PHE A 135 -12.35 24.81 -14.21
CA PHE A 135 -13.71 24.29 -14.14
C PHE A 135 -14.14 23.78 -15.51
N TYR A 136 -14.87 22.68 -15.52
CA TYR A 136 -15.28 21.96 -16.70
C TYR A 136 -16.77 21.65 -16.61
N ASP A 137 -17.44 21.49 -17.75
CA ASP A 137 -18.83 21.05 -17.81
C ASP A 137 -18.96 19.52 -17.77
N THR A 138 -20.20 19.02 -17.79
CA THR A 138 -20.48 17.58 -17.80
C THR A 138 -19.98 16.87 -19.06
N THR A 139 -19.63 17.59 -20.13
CA THR A 139 -19.03 17.02 -21.35
C THR A 139 -17.50 16.96 -21.28
N GLY A 140 -16.90 17.53 -20.24
CA GLY A 140 -15.45 17.65 -20.08
C GLY A 140 -14.85 18.87 -20.77
N LYS A 141 -15.67 19.78 -21.32
CA LYS A 141 -15.19 21.02 -21.91
C LYS A 141 -14.86 22.02 -20.81
N LYS A 142 -13.67 22.62 -20.89
CA LYS A 142 -13.23 23.67 -19.96
C LYS A 142 -14.12 24.91 -20.12
N VAL A 143 -14.76 25.34 -19.04
CA VAL A 143 -15.70 26.47 -19.02
C VAL A 143 -15.04 27.71 -18.44
N GLU A 144 -14.23 27.55 -17.39
CA GLU A 144 -13.71 28.68 -16.64
C GLU A 144 -12.34 28.37 -16.03
N VAL A 145 -11.49 29.39 -15.95
CA VAL A 145 -10.22 29.35 -15.24
C VAL A 145 -10.15 30.56 -14.31
N LYS A 146 -9.88 30.33 -13.02
CA LYS A 146 -9.74 31.37 -12.00
C LYS A 146 -8.36 31.26 -11.36
N ARG A 147 -7.78 32.40 -11.00
CA ARG A 147 -6.53 32.46 -10.24
C ARG A 147 -6.80 33.05 -8.86
N TYR A 148 -6.35 32.36 -7.83
CA TYR A 148 -6.45 32.75 -6.42
C TYR A 148 -5.07 32.98 -5.82
#